data_AF-A0A920KUJ2-F1
#
_entry.id   AF-A0A920KUJ2-F1
#
_cell.length_a   1.000
_cell.length_b   1.000
_cell.length_c   1.000
_cell.angle_alpha   90.00
_cell.angle_beta   90.00
_cell.angle_gamma   90.00
#
_symmetry.space_group_name_H-M   'P 1'
#
loop_
_entity.id
_entity.type
_entity.pdbx_description
1 polymer ?
#
loop_
_entity_poly.entity_id
_entity_poly.type
_entity_poly.pdbx_seq_one_letter_code
_entity_poly.pdbx_strand_id
1 'polypeptide(L)'
;MNLSTAAAVDVLNRAEHRLKASVCWWHLLVVAATSPAPIQAAACVHPWVELRTEQSLRAALKSGVIQAVAVHAIPLDDEDMLLRLISALPA
;
A
#
# COMPACT_ATOMS: atom_id res chain seq x y z
N MET A 1 -8.65 -4.87 6.88
CA MET A 1 -8.64 -3.81 5.85
C MET A 1 -7.21 -3.35 5.67
N ASN A 2 -6.66 -3.39 4.45
CA ASN A 2 -5.26 -3.06 4.18
C ASN A 2 -5.13 -1.59 3.74
N LEU A 3 -4.59 -0.74 4.61
CA LEU A 3 -4.45 0.69 4.35
C LEU A 3 -3.16 1.01 3.60
N SER A 4 -3.24 1.93 2.64
CA SER A 4 -2.09 2.35 1.83
C SER A 4 -1.99 3.86 1.59
N THR A 5 -2.95 4.65 2.10
CA THR A 5 -3.05 6.10 1.87
C THR A 5 -3.16 6.87 3.19
N ALA A 6 -2.65 8.09 3.22
CA ALA A 6 -2.80 8.99 4.38
C ALA A 6 -4.27 9.40 4.58
N ALA A 7 -5.01 9.63 3.49
CA ALA A 7 -6.44 9.95 3.55
C ALA A 7 -7.26 8.84 4.23
N ALA A 8 -6.95 7.58 3.97
CA ALA A 8 -7.64 6.46 4.62
C ALA A 8 -7.31 6.36 6.11
N VAL A 9 -6.10 6.75 6.53
CA VAL A 9 -5.75 6.90 7.95
C VAL A 9 -6.59 8.00 8.60
N ASP A 10 -6.75 9.15 7.94
CA ASP A 10 -7.55 10.26 8.47
C ASP A 10 -9.03 9.86 8.65
N VAL A 11 -9.60 9.14 7.67
CA VAL A 11 -10.96 8.59 7.78
C VAL A 11 -11.07 7.64 8.97
N LEU A 12 -10.09 6.73 9.12
CA LEU A 12 -10.09 5.78 10.24
C LEU A 12 -9.98 6.49 11.60
N ASN A 13 -9.19 7.55 11.68
CA ASN A 13 -8.98 8.31 12.90
C ASN A 13 -10.22 9.13 13.31
N ARG A 14 -11.06 9.52 12.36
CA ARG A 14 -12.31 10.26 12.59
C ARG A 14 -13.54 9.37 12.78
N ALA A 15 -13.40 8.06 12.56
CA ALA A 15 -14.52 7.14 12.69
C ALA A 15 -15.02 7.09 14.15
N GLU A 16 -16.32 7.25 14.34
CA GLU A 16 -16.96 7.20 15.69
C GLU A 16 -16.76 5.84 16.37
N HIS A 17 -16.66 4.78 15.58
CA HIS A 17 -16.34 3.44 16.04
C HIS A 17 -14.90 3.08 15.70
N ARG A 18 -14.23 2.40 16.63
CA ARG A 18 -12.85 1.93 16.45
C ARG A 18 -12.82 0.73 15.50
N LEU A 19 -12.79 1.01 14.20
CA LEU A 19 -12.61 0.00 13.17
C LEU A 19 -11.19 -0.59 13.25
N LYS A 20 -11.06 -1.90 13.07
CA LYS A 20 -9.76 -2.57 13.02
C LYS A 20 -9.18 -2.50 11.62
N ALA A 21 -7.94 -2.05 11.51
CA ALA A 21 -7.21 -1.96 10.25
C ALA A 21 -5.79 -2.53 10.36
N SER A 22 -5.28 -2.96 9.21
CA SER A 22 -3.92 -3.43 9.01
C SER A 22 -3.25 -2.64 7.90
N VAL A 23 -1.92 -2.69 7.84
CA VAL A 23 -1.12 -2.13 6.75
C VAL A 23 -0.22 -3.22 6.16
N CYS A 24 0.03 -3.18 4.85
CA CYS A 24 0.96 -4.12 4.22
C CYS A 24 2.38 -3.71 4.62
N TRP A 25 3.20 -4.66 5.05
CA TRP A 25 4.59 -4.38 5.44
C TRP A 25 5.38 -3.63 4.36
N TRP A 26 5.10 -3.89 3.08
CA TRP A 26 5.73 -3.20 1.96
C TRP A 26 5.42 -1.69 1.95
N HIS A 27 4.20 -1.30 2.36
CA HIS A 27 3.78 0.10 2.44
C HIS A 27 4.50 0.89 3.53
N LEU A 28 5.16 0.21 4.47
CA LEU A 28 5.96 0.83 5.51
C LEU A 28 7.41 1.06 5.09
N LEU A 29 7.90 0.37 4.05
CA LEU A 29 9.30 0.40 3.65
C LEU A 29 9.55 1.25 2.40
N VAL A 30 8.63 1.22 1.44
CA VAL A 30 8.84 1.81 0.11
C VAL A 30 8.44 3.28 0.07
N VAL A 31 9.38 4.12 -0.34
CA VAL A 31 9.13 5.51 -0.73
C VAL A 31 8.79 5.54 -2.21
N ALA A 32 7.54 5.86 -2.53
CA ALA A 32 7.03 5.97 -3.90
C ALA A 32 7.87 6.87 -4.84
N ALA A 33 8.70 7.76 -4.30
CA ALA A 33 9.59 8.64 -5.06
C ALA A 33 10.78 7.95 -5.76
N THR A 34 11.06 6.67 -5.49
CA THR A 34 12.32 6.02 -5.93
C THR A 34 12.19 4.97 -7.02
N SER A 35 10.97 4.59 -7.44
CA SER A 35 10.81 3.62 -8.53
C SER A 35 10.42 4.28 -9.85
N PRO A 36 11.18 4.06 -10.95
CA PRO A 36 10.79 4.49 -12.29
C PRO A 36 9.44 3.86 -12.70
N ALA A 37 8.64 4.57 -13.50
CA ALA A 37 7.29 4.17 -13.94
C ALA A 37 7.12 2.68 -14.36
N PRO A 38 8.04 2.04 -15.13
CA PRO A 38 7.92 0.62 -15.46
C PRO A 38 8.04 -0.33 -14.25
N ILE A 39 8.79 0.06 -13.21
CA ILE A 39 8.88 -0.70 -11.94
C ILE A 39 7.62 -0.50 -11.11
N GLN A 40 6.93 0.65 -11.23
CA GLN A 40 5.62 0.86 -10.60
C GLN A 40 4.54 0.00 -11.26
N ALA A 41 4.56 -0.12 -12.59
CA ALA A 41 3.65 -0.96 -13.37
C ALA A 41 3.85 -2.46 -13.09
N ALA A 42 5.10 -2.89 -12.88
CA ALA A 42 5.44 -4.24 -12.46
C ALA A 42 5.46 -4.43 -10.93
N ALA A 43 5.07 -3.43 -10.13
CA ALA A 43 5.12 -3.56 -8.68
C ALA A 43 4.03 -4.54 -8.19
N CYS A 44 4.44 -5.65 -7.59
CA CYS A 44 3.57 -6.73 -7.13
C CYS A 44 2.63 -6.39 -5.96
N VAL A 45 2.56 -5.12 -5.54
CA VAL A 45 1.78 -4.69 -4.36
C VAL A 45 0.74 -3.66 -4.75
N HIS A 46 -0.52 -4.08 -4.70
CA HIS A 46 -1.69 -3.22 -4.82
C HIS A 46 -2.47 -3.14 -3.49
N PRO A 47 -3.07 -1.99 -3.16
CA PRO A 47 -2.88 -0.68 -3.81
C PRO A 47 -1.43 -0.18 -3.67
N TRP A 48 -1.00 0.67 -4.59
CA TRP A 48 0.33 1.27 -4.53
C TRP A 48 0.37 2.36 -3.45
N VAL A 49 1.57 2.64 -2.92
CA VAL A 49 1.75 3.69 -1.92
C VAL A 49 1.80 5.04 -2.62
N GLU A 50 1.01 6.01 -2.19
CA GLU A 50 1.13 7.38 -2.67
C GLU A 50 2.40 8.04 -2.10
N LEU A 51 3.00 8.97 -2.86
CA LEU A 51 4.17 9.75 -2.43
C LEU A 51 4.02 10.30 -1.00
N ARG A 52 5.03 10.06 -0.16
CA ARG A 52 5.14 10.54 1.23
C ARG A 52 4.03 10.01 2.16
N THR A 53 3.36 8.94 1.79
CA THR A 53 2.37 8.28 2.66
C THR A 53 3.03 7.41 3.73
N GLU A 54 4.27 6.95 3.53
CA GLU A 54 4.90 6.02 4.47
C GLU A 54 5.04 6.61 5.88
N GLN A 55 5.28 7.92 6.01
CA GLN A 55 5.37 8.57 7.32
C GLN A 55 4.04 8.50 8.07
N SER A 56 2.93 8.79 7.39
CA SER A 56 1.58 8.75 7.97
C SER A 56 1.19 7.34 8.41
N LEU A 57 1.49 6.32 7.60
CA LEU A 57 1.22 4.92 7.95
C LEU A 57 2.05 4.47 9.16
N ARG A 58 3.34 4.82 9.20
CA ARG A 58 4.22 4.53 10.36
C ARG A 58 3.74 5.24 11.62
N ALA A 59 3.31 6.49 11.52
CA ALA A 59 2.76 7.24 12.65
C ALA A 59 1.47 6.61 13.17
N ALA A 60 0.56 6.23 12.27
CA ALA A 60 -0.70 5.59 12.60
C ALA A 60 -0.53 4.20 13.25
N LEU A 61 0.50 3.45 12.85
CA LEU A 61 0.86 2.19 13.50
C LEU A 61 1.40 2.44 14.92
N LYS A 62 2.29 3.42 15.08
CA LYS A 62 2.85 3.79 16.39
C LYS A 62 1.79 4.29 17.37
N SER A 63 0.78 5.03 16.90
CA SER A 63 -0.31 5.56 17.72
C SER A 63 -1.45 4.57 17.96
N GLY A 64 -1.43 3.40 17.31
CA GLY A 64 -2.46 2.37 17.45
C GLY A 64 -3.78 2.67 16.70
N VAL A 65 -3.76 3.64 15.77
CA VAL A 65 -4.81 3.86 14.77
C VAL A 65 -4.85 2.69 13.78
N ILE A 66 -3.69 2.14 13.44
CA ILE A 66 -3.54 0.85 12.75
C ILE A 66 -3.08 -0.19 13.79
N GLN A 67 -3.73 -1.36 13.84
CA GLN A 67 -3.50 -2.33 14.90
C GLN A 67 -2.58 -3.49 14.49
N ALA A 68 -2.34 -3.66 13.19
CA ALA A 68 -1.59 -4.81 12.69
C ALA A 68 -0.79 -4.49 11.42
N VAL A 69 0.29 -5.24 11.24
CA VAL A 69 1.00 -5.34 9.96
C VAL A 69 0.63 -6.68 9.33
N ALA A 70 0.27 -6.66 8.05
CA ALA A 70 -0.08 -7.85 7.28
C ALA A 70 0.92 -8.06 6.14
N VAL A 71 1.13 -9.32 5.74
CA VAL A 71 1.98 -9.64 4.59
C VAL A 71 1.28 -9.31 3.26
N HIS A 72 -0.05 -9.49 3.22
CA HIS A 72 -0.86 -9.41 2.00
C HIS A 72 -0.25 -10.18 0.82
N ALA A 73 0.11 -11.45 1.07
CA ALA A 73 0.76 -12.30 0.09
C ALA A 73 -0.17 -12.60 -1.09
N ILE A 74 0.27 -12.20 -2.28
CA ILE A 74 -0.31 -12.60 -3.56
C ILE A 74 0.86 -13.19 -4.36
N PRO A 75 1.00 -14.52 -4.43
CA PRO A 75 2.03 -15.12 -5.28
C PRO A 75 1.68 -14.80 -6.75
N LEU A 76 2.69 -14.43 -7.51
CA LEU A 76 2.58 -14.15 -8.95
C LEU A 76 3.62 -15.00 -9.65
N ASP A 77 3.22 -15.68 -10.71
CA ASP A 77 4.16 -16.32 -11.62
C ASP A 77 4.62 -15.35 -12.72
N ASP A 78 5.53 -15.80 -13.59
CA ASP A 78 6.09 -14.96 -14.64
C ASP A 78 5.02 -14.49 -15.64
N GLU A 79 3.97 -15.29 -15.88
CA GLU A 79 2.88 -14.94 -16.79
C GLU A 79 1.98 -13.85 -16.18
N ASP A 80 1.61 -13.99 -14.90
CA ASP A 80 0.86 -12.99 -14.13
C ASP A 80 1.57 -11.63 -14.12
N MET A 81 2.91 -11.66 -14.00
CA MET A 81 3.75 -10.47 -14.01
C MET A 81 3.74 -9.77 -15.38
N LEU A 82 3.81 -10.56 -16.47
CA LEU A 82 3.76 -10.02 -17.84
C LEU A 82 2.38 -9.44 -18.17
N LEU A 83 1.30 -10.10 -17.78
CA LEU A 83 -0.06 -9.61 -17.99
C LEU A 83 -0.28 -8.25 -17.32
N ARG A 84 0.23 -8.08 -16.09
CA ARG A 84 0.17 -6.79 -15.37
C ARG A 84 0.91 -5.70 -16.11
N LEU A 85 2.13 -5.97 -16.59
CA LEU A 85 2.92 -5.01 -17.34
C LEU A 85 2.19 -4.55 -18.61
N ILE A 86 1.63 -5.50 -19.37
CA ILE A 86 0.88 -5.22 -20.60
C ILE A 86 -0.35 -4.35 -20.29
N SER A 87 -1.09 -4.68 -19.24
CA SER A 87 -2.29 -3.92 -18.84
C SER A 87 -2.01 -2.49 -18.37
N ALA A 88 -0.76 -2.20 -18.00
CA ALA A 88 -0.32 -0.89 -17.53
C ALA A 88 0.23 0.02 -18.64
N LEU A 89 0.39 -0.49 -19.86
CA LEU A 89 0.82 0.31 -21.02
C LEU A 89 -0.39 1.11 -21.57
N PRO A 90 -0.21 2.39 -21.93
CA PRO A 90 -1.27 3.16 -22.61
C PRO A 90 -1.59 2.54 -23.98
N ALA A 91 -2.87 2.59 -24.35
CA ALA A 91 -3.40 2.11 -25.63
C ALA A 91 -2.89 2.91 -26.84
#